data_AF-A0A6M3L9K3-F1
#
_entry.id   AF-A0A6M3L9K3-F1
#
_cell.length_a   1.000
_cell.length_b   1.000
_cell.length_c   1.000
_cell.angle_alpha   90.00
_cell.angle_beta   90.00
_cell.angle_gamma   90.00
#
_symmetry.space_group_name_H-M   'P 1'
#
loop_
_entity.id
_entity.type
_entity.pdbx_description
1 polymer ?
#
loop_
_entity_poly.entity_id
_entity_poly.type
_entity_poly.pdbx_seq_one_letter_code
_entity_poly.pdbx_strand_id
1 'polypeptide(L)'
;MIKRIKWFFQRGKRGWADCDWWGMDYYLVSIILPMLKELKTNQHGHPCEVTEEEWNNILSEIIEGFEAADRVLKDEYLDKIQPGWFEESLKVVSLTDRPSVIKRKSMIECGKLIRQDVRLFKAKMKLFTKYFLSLWD
;
A
#
# COMPACT_ATOMS: atom_id res chain seq x y z
N MET A 1 17.62 14.42 -10.95
CA MET A 1 17.33 15.63 -10.15
C MET A 1 16.20 16.48 -10.75
N ILE A 2 16.29 16.92 -12.01
CA ILE A 2 15.28 17.76 -12.71
C ILE A 2 13.85 17.19 -12.66
N LYS A 3 13.68 15.88 -12.90
CA LYS A 3 12.35 15.22 -12.86
C LYS A 3 11.66 15.29 -11.49
N ARG A 4 12.41 15.12 -10.39
CA ARG A 4 11.85 15.16 -9.02
C ARG A 4 11.34 16.56 -8.68
N ILE A 5 12.06 17.60 -9.09
CA ILE A 5 11.64 19.01 -8.92
C ILE A 5 10.36 19.28 -9.72
N LYS A 6 10.31 18.86 -10.99
CA LYS A 6 9.09 18.96 -11.81
C LYS A 6 7.89 18.31 -11.10
N TRP A 7 8.06 17.07 -10.61
CA TRP A 7 6.98 16.32 -9.96
C TRP A 7 6.53 16.95 -8.63
N PHE A 8 7.46 17.55 -7.88
CA PHE A 8 7.13 18.32 -6.68
C PHE A 8 6.15 19.47 -7.00
N PHE A 9 6.46 20.29 -8.00
CA PHE A 9 5.55 21.38 -8.42
C PHE A 9 4.23 20.86 -8.97
N GLN A 10 4.22 19.73 -9.69
CA GLN A 10 2.97 19.13 -10.15
C GLN A 10 2.07 18.70 -8.99
N ARG A 11 2.62 18.01 -7.99
CA ARG A 11 1.88 17.63 -6.78
C ARG A 11 1.38 18.85 -6.02
N GLY A 12 2.19 19.90 -5.89
CA GLY A 12 1.76 21.16 -5.28
C GLY A 12 0.62 21.85 -6.05
N LYS A 13 0.60 21.78 -7.39
CA LYS A 13 -0.42 22.46 -8.22
C LYS A 13 -1.75 21.71 -8.30
N ARG A 14 -1.74 20.37 -8.35
CA ARG A 14 -2.96 19.56 -8.64
C ARG A 14 -3.13 18.31 -7.78
N GLY A 15 -2.26 18.09 -6.79
CA GLY A 15 -2.32 16.92 -5.91
C GLY A 15 -1.67 15.64 -6.46
N TRP A 16 -1.13 15.64 -7.68
CA TRP A 16 -0.43 14.48 -8.27
C TRP A 16 0.55 14.88 -9.40
N ALA A 17 1.49 14.01 -9.75
CA ALA A 17 2.49 14.20 -10.81
C ALA A 17 2.32 13.21 -11.98
N ASP A 18 2.95 13.51 -13.13
CA ASP A 18 2.88 12.65 -14.33
C ASP A 18 3.47 11.24 -14.13
N CYS A 19 4.19 10.98 -13.04
CA CYS A 19 4.63 9.64 -12.69
C CYS A 19 3.58 8.86 -11.90
N ASP A 20 2.68 9.56 -11.20
CA ASP A 20 1.80 8.95 -10.20
C ASP A 20 0.64 8.18 -10.86
N TRP A 21 0.22 8.53 -12.07
CA TRP A 21 -0.83 7.78 -12.81
C TRP A 21 -0.41 6.38 -13.27
N TRP A 22 0.90 6.10 -13.44
CA TRP A 22 1.40 4.76 -13.77
C TRP A 22 1.38 3.80 -12.57
N GLY A 23 1.25 4.34 -11.35
CA GLY A 23 1.24 3.60 -10.07
C GLY A 23 0.37 4.34 -9.06
N MET A 24 -0.88 4.57 -9.43
CA MET A 24 -1.81 5.41 -8.67
C MET A 24 -2.15 4.79 -7.32
N ASP A 25 -2.29 3.47 -7.29
CA ASP A 25 -2.43 2.67 -6.08
C ASP A 25 -1.27 2.88 -5.10
N TYR A 26 -0.03 2.74 -5.58
CA TYR A 26 1.18 2.99 -4.78
C TYR A 26 1.21 4.43 -4.26
N TYR A 27 0.95 5.41 -5.13
CA TYR A 27 0.93 6.82 -4.73
C TYR A 27 -0.14 7.10 -3.66
N LEU A 28 -1.37 6.64 -3.86
CA LEU A 28 -2.48 6.85 -2.92
C LEU A 28 -2.20 6.20 -1.56
N VAL A 29 -1.70 4.96 -1.53
CA VAL A 29 -1.33 4.31 -0.27
C VAL A 29 -0.21 5.09 0.43
N SER A 30 0.79 5.56 -0.30
CA SER A 30 1.93 6.31 0.25
C SER A 30 1.56 7.63 0.91
N ILE A 31 0.44 8.26 0.51
CA ILE A 31 -0.04 9.52 1.10
C ILE A 31 -1.16 9.29 2.12
N ILE A 32 -2.08 8.36 1.89
CA ILE A 32 -3.23 8.14 2.77
C ILE A 32 -2.80 7.46 4.06
N LEU A 33 -1.94 6.44 4.00
CA LEU A 33 -1.50 5.71 5.19
C LEU A 33 -0.87 6.63 6.28
N PRO A 34 0.10 7.51 5.98
CA PRO A 34 0.63 8.42 6.99
C PRO A 34 -0.44 9.43 7.47
N MET A 35 -1.30 9.95 6.59
CA MET A 35 -2.39 10.85 7.01
C MET A 35 -3.36 10.18 8.00
N LEU A 36 -3.68 8.90 7.80
CA LEU A 36 -4.52 8.14 8.74
C LEU A 36 -3.85 7.96 10.11
N LYS A 37 -2.53 7.74 10.13
CA LYS A 37 -1.75 7.63 11.38
C LYS A 37 -1.72 8.96 12.14
N GLU A 38 -1.55 10.07 11.40
CA GLU A 38 -1.62 11.42 11.98
C GLU A 38 -3.02 11.73 12.50
N LEU A 39 -4.07 11.42 11.74
CA LEU A 39 -5.46 11.60 12.16
C LEU A 39 -5.72 10.86 13.47
N LYS A 40 -5.38 9.56 13.55
CA LYS A 40 -5.57 8.77 14.78
C LYS A 40 -4.83 9.37 15.99
N THR A 41 -3.67 9.97 15.78
CA THR A 41 -2.84 10.50 16.87
C THR A 41 -3.33 11.86 17.35
N ASN A 42 -3.85 12.69 16.45
CA ASN A 42 -4.16 14.09 16.71
C ASN A 42 -5.67 14.41 16.67
N GLN A 43 -6.55 13.42 16.51
CA GLN A 43 -7.99 13.66 16.42
C GLN A 43 -8.59 14.33 17.67
N HIS A 44 -9.53 15.24 17.44
CA HIS A 44 -10.33 15.94 18.45
C HIS A 44 -11.81 15.56 18.36
N GLY A 45 -12.21 14.78 17.34
CA GLY A 45 -13.58 14.39 17.08
C GLY A 45 -13.73 12.92 16.67
N HIS A 46 -14.98 12.46 16.67
CA HIS A 46 -15.38 11.16 16.16
C HIS A 46 -16.80 11.24 15.56
N PRO A 47 -17.20 10.30 14.69
CA PRO A 47 -18.58 10.23 14.20
C PRO A 47 -19.59 10.11 15.35
N CYS A 48 -20.76 10.74 15.22
CA CYS A 48 -21.77 10.75 16.29
C CYS A 48 -22.30 9.36 16.66
N GLU A 49 -22.22 8.39 15.75
CA GLU A 49 -22.78 7.05 15.94
C GLU A 49 -21.85 6.07 16.68
N VAL A 50 -20.61 6.48 16.99
CA VAL A 50 -19.61 5.65 17.68
C VAL A 50 -19.02 6.43 18.85
N THR A 51 -18.45 5.74 19.82
CA THR A 51 -17.63 6.34 20.87
C THR A 51 -16.22 6.66 20.37
N GLU A 52 -15.49 7.50 21.10
CA GLU A 52 -14.08 7.79 20.81
C GLU A 52 -13.21 6.51 20.81
N GLU A 53 -13.45 5.58 21.73
CA GLU A 53 -12.73 4.30 21.80
C GLU A 53 -13.04 3.43 20.56
N GLU A 54 -14.32 3.31 20.19
CA GLU A 54 -14.72 2.60 18.98
C GLU A 54 -14.13 3.24 17.72
N TRP A 55 -14.09 4.57 17.66
CA TRP A 55 -13.48 5.29 16.54
C TRP A 55 -11.97 5.04 16.44
N ASN A 56 -11.25 5.09 17.56
CA ASN A 56 -9.84 4.71 17.63
C ASN A 56 -9.59 3.28 17.13
N ASN A 57 -10.48 2.34 17.47
CA ASN A 57 -10.41 0.97 16.99
C ASN A 57 -10.69 0.88 15.49
N ILE A 58 -11.71 1.58 14.99
CA ILE A 58 -12.03 1.65 13.55
C ILE A 58 -10.86 2.22 12.75
N LEU A 59 -10.23 3.30 13.21
CA LEU A 59 -9.04 3.86 12.56
C LEU A 59 -7.88 2.87 12.55
N SER A 60 -7.67 2.13 13.63
CA SER A 60 -6.65 1.07 13.69
C SER A 60 -6.86 0.00 12.63
N GLU A 61 -8.10 -0.45 12.48
CA GLU A 61 -8.51 -1.44 11.48
C GLU A 61 -8.29 -0.92 10.05
N ILE A 62 -8.66 0.33 9.79
CA ILE A 62 -8.44 0.98 8.49
C ILE A 62 -6.93 1.07 8.20
N ILE A 63 -6.13 1.53 9.18
CA ILE A 63 -4.68 1.64 9.07
C ILE A 63 -4.07 0.26 8.74
N GLU A 64 -4.47 -0.80 9.45
CA GLU A 64 -4.01 -2.17 9.18
C GLU A 64 -4.29 -2.60 7.73
N GLY A 65 -5.46 -2.24 7.19
CA GLY A 65 -5.79 -2.45 5.79
C GLY A 65 -4.82 -1.76 4.84
N PHE A 66 -4.53 -0.48 5.08
CA PHE A 66 -3.58 0.28 4.26
C PHE A 66 -2.13 -0.20 4.43
N GLU A 67 -1.73 -0.69 5.61
CA GLU A 67 -0.43 -1.34 5.82
C GLU A 67 -0.34 -2.66 5.05
N ALA A 68 -1.43 -3.42 4.94
CA ALA A 68 -1.48 -4.62 4.11
C ALA A 68 -1.32 -4.27 2.62
N ALA A 69 -1.97 -3.20 2.15
CA ALA A 69 -1.76 -2.71 0.79
C ALA A 69 -0.32 -2.23 0.57
N ASP A 70 0.26 -1.51 1.54
CA ASP A 70 1.64 -1.02 1.49
C ASP A 70 2.65 -2.17 1.38
N ARG A 71 2.47 -3.26 2.13
CA ARG A 71 3.28 -4.50 2.02
C ARG A 71 3.16 -5.19 0.67
N VAL A 72 1.98 -5.14 0.04
CA VAL A 72 1.76 -5.75 -1.28
C VAL A 72 2.39 -4.91 -2.39
N LEU A 73 2.34 -3.58 -2.26
CA LEU A 73 2.76 -2.62 -3.29
C LEU A 73 4.25 -2.27 -3.21
N LYS A 74 4.80 -2.17 -1.99
CA LYS A 74 6.24 -2.18 -1.79
C LYS A 74 6.67 -3.61 -2.00
N ASP A 75 7.64 -3.81 -2.86
CA ASP A 75 8.18 -5.12 -3.25
C ASP A 75 8.78 -5.97 -2.13
N GLU A 76 8.40 -5.78 -0.85
CA GLU A 76 8.72 -6.68 0.28
C GLU A 76 8.39 -8.15 -0.04
N TYR A 77 7.50 -8.42 -0.99
CA TYR A 77 7.19 -9.75 -1.50
C TYR A 77 8.05 -10.18 -2.71
N LEU A 78 8.44 -9.27 -3.62
CA LEU A 78 9.33 -9.62 -4.74
C LEU A 78 10.80 -9.73 -4.31
N ASP A 79 11.24 -8.91 -3.36
CA ASP A 79 12.57 -8.99 -2.73
C ASP A 79 12.76 -10.31 -1.98
N LYS A 80 11.70 -10.86 -1.37
CA LYS A 80 11.69 -12.20 -0.76
C LYS A 80 11.73 -13.35 -1.79
N ILE A 81 11.36 -13.11 -3.04
CA ILE A 81 11.35 -14.12 -4.11
C ILE A 81 12.71 -14.21 -4.83
N GLN A 82 13.39 -13.09 -5.09
CA GLN A 82 14.82 -13.11 -5.41
C GLN A 82 15.50 -11.83 -4.87
N PRO A 83 16.50 -11.93 -3.98
CA PRO A 83 17.41 -10.83 -3.76
C PRO A 83 18.13 -10.57 -5.10
N GLY A 84 17.88 -9.43 -5.76
CA GLY A 84 18.59 -9.04 -6.99
C GLY A 84 17.81 -9.07 -8.31
N TRP A 85 16.48 -9.23 -8.30
CA TRP A 85 15.64 -9.31 -9.53
C TRP A 85 15.92 -8.21 -10.56
N PHE A 86 16.23 -6.97 -10.15
CA PHE A 86 16.37 -5.86 -11.10
C PHE A 86 17.64 -5.95 -11.97
N GLU A 87 18.75 -6.48 -11.45
CA GLU A 87 20.01 -6.60 -12.20
C GLU A 87 20.07 -7.89 -13.05
N GLU A 88 19.34 -8.93 -12.64
CA GLU A 88 19.34 -10.22 -13.32
C GLU A 88 18.22 -10.34 -14.38
N SER A 89 17.09 -9.63 -14.21
CA SER A 89 15.98 -9.67 -15.18
C SER A 89 16.33 -9.10 -16.57
N LEU A 90 17.31 -8.22 -16.67
CA LEU A 90 17.83 -7.72 -17.96
C LEU A 90 18.70 -8.78 -18.69
N LYS A 91 19.20 -9.78 -17.98
CA LYS A 91 20.03 -10.86 -18.56
C LYS A 91 19.23 -12.11 -18.91
N VAL A 92 18.07 -12.34 -18.28
CA VAL A 92 17.31 -13.62 -18.35
C VAL A 92 16.04 -13.51 -19.21
N VAL A 93 16.02 -12.63 -20.20
CA VAL A 93 15.03 -12.69 -21.31
C VAL A 93 15.39 -13.84 -22.26
N SER A 94 15.54 -15.06 -21.73
CA SER A 94 15.43 -16.31 -22.46
C SER A 94 14.39 -17.15 -21.74
N LEU A 95 13.15 -17.08 -22.25
CA LEU A 95 11.90 -17.56 -21.67
C LEU A 95 11.76 -19.10 -21.50
N THR A 96 12.83 -19.86 -21.24
CA THR A 96 12.79 -21.34 -21.29
C THR A 96 13.18 -22.08 -20.01
N ASP A 97 13.66 -21.44 -18.96
CA ASP A 97 14.11 -22.18 -17.77
C ASP A 97 13.04 -22.36 -16.69
N ARG A 98 12.72 -23.62 -16.40
CA ARG A 98 11.81 -24.03 -15.33
C ARG A 98 12.43 -23.64 -13.97
N PRO A 99 11.71 -22.93 -13.08
CA PRO A 99 12.24 -22.57 -11.77
C PRO A 99 12.65 -23.80 -10.94
N SER A 100 13.76 -23.69 -10.20
CA SER A 100 14.19 -24.71 -9.24
C SER A 100 13.10 -24.98 -8.17
N VAL A 101 13.10 -26.17 -7.57
CA VAL A 101 12.09 -26.57 -6.57
C VAL A 101 12.02 -25.60 -5.38
N ILE A 102 13.16 -25.09 -4.92
CA ILE A 102 13.26 -24.10 -3.84
C ILE A 102 12.59 -22.78 -4.27
N LYS A 103 12.93 -22.28 -5.47
CA LYS A 103 12.34 -21.05 -6.05
C LYS A 103 10.83 -21.18 -6.21
N ARG A 104 10.34 -22.36 -6.59
CA ARG A 104 8.90 -22.66 -6.70
C ARG A 104 8.18 -22.66 -5.35
N LYS A 105 8.79 -23.23 -4.29
CA LYS A 105 8.21 -23.19 -2.92
C LYS A 105 8.10 -21.76 -2.39
N SER A 106 9.18 -20.98 -2.51
CA SER A 106 9.19 -19.56 -2.13
C SER A 106 8.11 -18.76 -2.87
N MET A 107 7.96 -18.96 -4.18
CA MET A 107 6.92 -18.31 -4.98
C MET A 107 5.49 -18.69 -4.53
N ILE A 108 5.25 -19.95 -4.16
CA ILE A 108 3.95 -20.41 -3.63
C ILE A 108 3.64 -19.74 -2.29
N GLU A 109 4.62 -19.67 -1.40
CA GLU A 109 4.49 -19.05 -0.08
C GLU A 109 4.24 -17.55 -0.19
N CYS A 110 5.03 -16.84 -0.98
CA CYS A 110 4.82 -15.43 -1.28
C CYS A 110 3.42 -15.18 -1.87
N GLY A 111 2.98 -16.02 -2.81
CA GLY A 111 1.61 -15.95 -3.33
C GLY A 111 0.53 -16.16 -2.27
N LYS A 112 0.77 -16.95 -1.22
CA LYS A 112 -0.18 -17.09 -0.09
C LYS A 112 -0.24 -15.83 0.76
N LEU A 113 0.91 -15.24 1.07
CA LEU A 113 1.00 -14.02 1.87
C LEU A 113 0.36 -12.83 1.15
N ILE A 114 0.64 -12.64 -0.15
CA ILE A 114 -0.03 -11.62 -0.97
C ILE A 114 -1.55 -11.82 -0.95
N ARG A 115 -2.04 -13.06 -1.10
CA ARG A 115 -3.49 -13.34 -1.02
C ARG A 115 -4.08 -13.02 0.35
N GLN A 116 -3.32 -13.21 1.42
CA GLN A 116 -3.76 -12.87 2.78
C GLN A 116 -3.85 -11.34 2.95
N ASP A 117 -2.82 -10.59 2.58
CA ASP A 117 -2.81 -9.14 2.68
C ASP A 117 -3.88 -8.49 1.77
N VAL A 118 -4.09 -9.00 0.55
CA VAL A 118 -5.17 -8.53 -0.33
C VAL A 118 -6.55 -8.80 0.29
N ARG A 119 -6.75 -9.93 0.97
CA ARG A 119 -8.01 -10.20 1.69
C ARG A 119 -8.19 -9.27 2.88
N LEU A 120 -7.12 -9.02 3.62
CA LEU A 120 -7.12 -8.11 4.77
C LEU A 120 -7.47 -6.70 4.31
N PHE A 121 -6.77 -6.16 3.32
CA PHE A 121 -7.07 -4.87 2.70
C PHE A 121 -8.55 -4.78 2.28
N LYS A 122 -9.05 -5.75 1.52
CA LYS A 122 -10.47 -5.76 1.09
C LYS A 122 -11.46 -5.78 2.25
N ALA A 123 -11.17 -6.49 3.33
CA ALA A 123 -12.03 -6.54 4.49
C ALA A 123 -12.07 -5.17 5.20
N LYS A 124 -10.92 -4.57 5.47
CA LYS A 124 -10.79 -3.29 6.17
C LYS A 124 -11.25 -2.10 5.33
N MET A 125 -11.15 -2.18 4.00
CA MET A 125 -11.65 -1.15 3.08
C MET A 125 -13.17 -0.95 3.18
N LYS A 126 -13.92 -1.93 3.70
CA LYS A 126 -15.35 -1.74 4.00
C LYS A 126 -15.55 -0.69 5.09
N LEU A 127 -14.71 -0.70 6.13
CA LEU A 127 -14.73 0.31 7.19
C LEU A 127 -14.30 1.67 6.64
N PHE A 128 -13.22 1.71 5.87
CA PHE A 128 -12.77 2.94 5.22
C PHE A 128 -13.87 3.58 4.38
N THR A 129 -14.56 2.79 3.55
CA THR A 129 -15.65 3.28 2.71
C THR A 129 -16.83 3.77 3.55
N LYS A 130 -17.17 3.03 4.62
CA LYS A 130 -18.27 3.42 5.53
C LYS A 130 -18.02 4.76 6.21
N TYR A 131 -16.78 5.01 6.65
CA TYR A 131 -16.40 6.20 7.43
C TYR A 131 -15.60 7.22 6.62
N PHE A 132 -15.58 7.12 5.29
CA PHE A 132 -14.76 7.99 4.44
C PHE A 132 -15.08 9.47 4.66
N LEU A 133 -16.36 9.79 4.80
CA LEU A 133 -16.84 11.16 5.06
C LEU A 133 -16.70 11.59 6.52
N SER A 134 -16.13 10.74 7.36
CA SER A 134 -15.83 11.00 8.77
C SER A 134 -14.34 11.13 9.04
N LEU A 135 -13.50 11.17 7.99
CA LEU A 135 -12.06 11.40 8.09
C LEU A 135 -11.74 12.89 8.19
N TRP A 136 -12.33 13.54 9.20
CA TRP A 136 -12.08 14.91 9.60
C TRP A 136 -11.61 14.94 11.06
N ASP A 137 -10.93 16.02 11.41
CA ASP A 137 -10.50 16.34 12.77
C ASP A 137 -11.36 17.50 13.30
#